data_AF-A0A395IR03-F1
#
_entry.id   AF-A0A395IR03-F1
#
_cell.length_a   1.000
_cell.length_b   1.000
_cell.length_c   1.000
_cell.angle_alpha   90.00
_cell.angle_beta   90.00
_cell.angle_gamma   90.00
#
_symmetry.space_group_name_H-M   'P 1'
#
loop_
_entity.id
_entity.type
_entity.pdbx_description
1 polymer ?
#
loop_
_entity_poly.entity_id
_entity_poly.type
_entity_poly.pdbx_seq_one_letter_code
_entity_poly.pdbx_strand_id
1 'polypeptide(L)'
;MTSPVTFHSDIILQQWKELNDIIQNRDEILLIGIFPPTCPNSCNRTLQDKDQGRFCGYEKSKQRCTYRSKQIKRWRGVNTGFGGTADVRTDKPTELQAVLIRALHCGLLPAGPRDHPANPLSETIEPHQYDMDVDGNTTLNHMPESWVRAAILIRINSLIKGCSAVRPLIVEKMQDLLTHDIIPMIPLRGSISASGGLSPLSYIGGAIQGKASIRIMSRDQPEYASQAFAKYGLEPVVLEAKEALAIVNGTAVSAASGAIVLHDTHGLALFSQILTAMSVEALRGTSLSYIFKGIDINIAALTSELGFLSNPVNHVQTAEMGNQSLNSLALISARYTPRGKRCALSPDGRAPRGRVPSTRFARSERRLSGWL
;
A
#
# COMPACT_ATOMS: atom_id res chain seq x y z
N MET A 1 -5.76 21.48 -37.06
CA MET A 1 -5.32 21.84 -35.68
C MET A 1 -4.82 20.57 -35.02
N THR A 2 -3.50 20.43 -34.92
CA THR A 2 -2.88 19.33 -34.17
C THR A 2 -3.22 19.50 -32.69
N SER A 3 -3.67 18.44 -32.01
CA SER A 3 -3.84 18.43 -30.55
C SER A 3 -2.56 18.96 -29.89
N PRO A 4 -2.65 19.80 -28.84
CA PRO A 4 -1.45 20.24 -28.13
C PRO A 4 -0.70 19.00 -27.62
N VAL A 5 0.59 18.91 -27.97
CA VAL A 5 1.48 17.88 -27.44
C VAL A 5 1.64 18.16 -25.95
N THR A 6 1.17 17.26 -25.11
CA THR A 6 1.33 17.36 -23.66
C THR A 6 2.70 16.81 -23.28
N PHE A 7 3.60 17.64 -22.75
CA PHE A 7 4.90 17.16 -22.33
C PHE A 7 4.81 16.49 -20.96
N HIS A 8 5.78 15.61 -20.67
CA HIS A 8 5.84 14.94 -19.38
C HIS A 8 5.93 15.93 -18.20
N SER A 9 6.66 17.03 -18.39
CA SER A 9 6.78 18.14 -17.43
C SER A 9 5.44 18.78 -17.10
N ASP A 10 4.56 18.95 -18.08
CA ASP A 10 3.26 19.60 -17.89
C ASP A 10 2.38 18.75 -16.98
N ILE A 11 2.38 17.43 -17.20
CA ILE A 11 1.64 16.46 -16.38
C ILE A 11 2.13 16.49 -14.93
N ILE A 12 3.45 16.48 -14.70
CA ILE A 12 3.99 16.48 -13.34
C ILE A 12 3.72 17.80 -12.64
N LEU A 13 3.90 18.93 -13.32
CA LEU A 13 3.63 20.25 -12.73
C LEU A 13 2.16 20.41 -12.36
N GLN A 14 1.26 19.89 -13.20
CA GLN A 14 -0.17 19.85 -12.88
C GLN A 14 -0.43 18.99 -11.64
N GLN A 15 0.06 17.76 -11.60
CA GLN A 15 -0.12 16.87 -10.45
C GLN A 15 0.48 17.44 -9.15
N TRP A 16 1.64 18.09 -9.24
CA TRP A 16 2.30 18.70 -8.08
C TRP A 16 1.53 19.91 -7.58
N LYS A 17 1.00 20.76 -8.47
CA LYS A 17 0.12 21.87 -8.09
C LYS A 17 -1.14 21.38 -7.41
N GLU A 18 -1.84 20.41 -8.01
CA GLU A 18 -3.05 19.81 -7.43
C GLU A 18 -2.78 19.23 -6.04
N LEU A 19 -1.69 18.48 -5.88
CA LEU A 19 -1.31 17.92 -4.59
C LEU A 19 -0.95 19.01 -3.57
N ASN A 20 -0.20 20.02 -3.98
CA ASN A 20 0.19 21.11 -3.09
C ASN A 20 -1.00 21.97 -2.68
N ASP A 21 -1.97 22.20 -3.57
CA ASP A 21 -3.21 22.91 -3.27
C ASP A 21 -4.04 22.13 -2.24
N ILE A 22 -4.19 20.81 -2.42
CA ILE A 22 -4.85 19.93 -1.44
C ILE A 22 -4.16 20.01 -0.07
N ILE A 23 -2.83 19.96 -0.05
CA ILE A 23 -2.04 20.02 1.19
C ILE A 23 -2.17 21.41 1.87
N GLN A 24 -2.13 22.49 1.10
CA GLN A 24 -2.17 23.85 1.64
C GLN A 24 -3.56 24.26 2.12
N ASN A 25 -4.60 23.90 1.37
CA ASN A 25 -5.99 24.24 1.70
C ASN A 25 -6.62 23.27 2.70
N ARG A 26 -5.96 22.13 2.99
CA ARG A 26 -6.54 20.98 3.73
C ARG A 26 -7.86 20.52 3.12
N ASP A 27 -7.92 20.51 1.80
CA ASP A 27 -9.13 20.11 1.08
C ASP A 27 -9.42 18.62 1.33
N GLU A 28 -10.69 18.28 1.51
CA GLU A 28 -11.14 16.90 1.66
C GLU A 28 -10.90 16.12 0.36
N ILE A 29 -10.33 14.91 0.47
CA ILE A 29 -10.14 14.03 -0.69
C ILE A 29 -11.46 13.32 -1.01
N LEU A 30 -12.13 13.78 -2.06
CA LEU A 30 -13.34 13.12 -2.56
C LEU A 30 -13.01 11.85 -3.37
N LEU A 31 -13.36 10.69 -2.83
CA LEU A 31 -13.30 9.42 -3.55
C LEU A 31 -14.59 9.17 -4.34
N ILE A 32 -14.49 9.27 -5.67
CA ILE A 32 -15.65 9.16 -6.57
C ILE A 32 -15.84 7.75 -7.15
N GLY A 33 -14.95 6.80 -6.86
CA GLY A 33 -15.05 5.41 -7.32
C GLY A 33 -14.70 5.22 -8.81
N ILE A 34 -14.31 6.25 -9.56
CA ILE A 34 -13.89 6.16 -10.97
C ILE A 34 -12.77 7.18 -11.22
N PHE A 35 -11.67 6.77 -11.86
CA PHE A 35 -10.84 7.67 -12.66
C PHE A 35 -11.40 7.61 -14.09
N PRO A 36 -12.04 8.66 -14.65
CA PRO A 36 -12.30 8.66 -16.08
C PRO A 36 -10.97 8.91 -16.81
N PRO A 37 -10.70 8.26 -17.96
CA PRO A 37 -9.49 8.53 -18.75
C PRO A 37 -9.53 9.86 -19.50
N THR A 38 -10.56 10.70 -19.30
CA THR A 38 -10.74 11.96 -20.03
C THR A 38 -11.48 12.98 -19.17
N CYS A 39 -10.79 13.72 -18.31
CA CYS A 39 -11.24 15.06 -17.91
C CYS A 39 -10.10 15.82 -17.21
N PRO A 40 -9.49 16.84 -17.85
CA PRO A 40 -8.42 17.62 -17.23
C PRO A 40 -8.89 18.61 -16.14
N ASN A 41 -10.20 18.77 -15.91
CA ASN A 41 -10.76 19.85 -15.09
C ASN A 41 -11.96 19.40 -14.23
N SER A 42 -11.76 18.52 -13.25
CA SER A 42 -12.80 18.28 -12.25
C SER A 42 -12.25 18.09 -10.84
N CYS A 43 -11.43 19.04 -10.40
CA CYS A 43 -11.21 19.35 -8.98
C CYS A 43 -12.08 20.55 -8.64
N ASN A 44 -13.33 20.30 -8.26
CA ASN A 44 -14.21 21.18 -7.46
C ASN A 44 -15.64 20.65 -7.53
N ARG A 45 -15.96 19.63 -6.75
CA ARG A 45 -17.33 19.37 -6.31
C ARG A 45 -17.29 18.80 -4.91
N THR A 46 -17.66 19.64 -3.96
CA THR A 46 -18.07 19.26 -2.60
C THR A 46 -19.10 18.13 -2.68
N LEU A 47 -18.99 17.12 -1.81
CA LEU A 47 -20.08 16.17 -1.56
C LEU A 47 -21.26 16.90 -0.93
N GLN A 48 -22.03 17.63 -1.74
CA GLN A 48 -23.39 18.00 -1.37
C GLN A 48 -24.30 16.83 -1.77
N ASP A 49 -25.12 16.37 -0.80
CA ASP A 49 -26.41 15.64 -0.77
C ASP A 49 -27.01 14.93 -2.02
N LYS A 50 -26.51 15.17 -3.22
CA LYS A 50 -26.98 14.63 -4.51
C LYS A 50 -26.38 13.27 -4.89
N ASP A 51 -25.53 12.66 -4.06
CA ASP A 51 -24.92 11.34 -4.31
C ASP A 51 -25.76 10.15 -3.78
N GLN A 52 -27.04 10.36 -3.42
CA GLN A 52 -27.99 9.29 -3.09
C GLN A 52 -28.10 8.20 -4.19
N GLY A 53 -27.85 8.55 -5.46
CA GLY A 53 -27.84 7.60 -6.58
C GLY A 53 -26.75 6.53 -6.52
N ARG A 54 -25.61 6.81 -5.88
CA ARG A 54 -24.51 5.82 -5.73
C ARG A 54 -24.68 4.92 -4.53
N PHE A 55 -25.21 5.45 -3.41
CA PHE A 55 -25.71 4.64 -2.30
C PHE A 55 -26.79 3.67 -2.77
N CYS A 56 -27.67 4.10 -3.68
CA CYS A 56 -28.66 3.23 -4.32
C CYS A 56 -28.01 2.05 -5.09
N GLY A 57 -26.85 2.23 -5.73
CA GLY A 57 -26.09 1.15 -6.37
C GLY A 57 -25.52 0.14 -5.38
N TYR A 58 -25.04 0.63 -4.24
CA TYR A 58 -24.55 -0.16 -3.10
C TYR A 58 -25.66 -1.05 -2.52
N GLU A 59 -26.79 -0.43 -2.18
CA GLU A 59 -27.95 -1.13 -1.63
C GLU A 59 -28.54 -2.11 -2.62
N LYS A 60 -28.64 -1.76 -3.90
CA LYS A 60 -29.10 -2.69 -4.96
C LYS A 60 -28.17 -3.90 -5.10
N SER A 61 -26.85 -3.68 -5.04
CA SER A 61 -25.85 -4.76 -5.12
C SER A 61 -25.91 -5.68 -3.90
N LYS A 62 -26.08 -5.10 -2.70
CA LYS A 62 -26.29 -5.85 -1.45
C LYS A 62 -27.61 -6.62 -1.47
N GLN A 63 -28.73 -5.97 -1.75
CA GLN A 63 -30.05 -6.61 -1.83
C GLN A 63 -30.03 -7.75 -2.84
N ARG A 64 -29.36 -7.55 -3.99
CA ARG A 64 -29.11 -8.63 -4.95
C ARG A 64 -28.28 -9.77 -4.35
N CYS A 65 -27.28 -9.47 -3.50
CA CYS A 65 -26.55 -10.47 -2.72
C CYS A 65 -27.38 -11.21 -1.69
N THR A 66 -28.11 -10.51 -0.84
CA THR A 66 -28.96 -11.16 0.15
C THR A 66 -30.05 -11.98 -0.51
N TYR A 67 -30.72 -11.45 -1.53
CA TYR A 67 -31.77 -12.14 -2.28
C TYR A 67 -31.25 -13.38 -3.01
N ARG A 68 -30.17 -13.25 -3.79
CA ARG A 68 -29.58 -14.40 -4.50
C ARG A 68 -28.96 -15.42 -3.56
N SER A 69 -28.44 -15.03 -2.39
CA SER A 69 -27.89 -16.00 -1.43
C SER A 69 -28.95 -16.96 -0.90
N LYS A 70 -30.21 -16.51 -0.81
CA LYS A 70 -31.36 -17.33 -0.38
C LYS A 70 -31.92 -18.23 -1.49
N GLN A 71 -31.71 -17.88 -2.76
CA GLN A 71 -32.25 -18.62 -3.92
C GLN A 71 -31.22 -19.47 -4.67
N ILE A 72 -29.94 -19.08 -4.66
CA ILE A 72 -28.89 -19.71 -5.44
C ILE A 72 -28.13 -20.72 -4.56
N LYS A 73 -28.23 -22.01 -4.93
CA LYS A 73 -27.53 -23.11 -4.26
C LYS A 73 -25.99 -23.02 -4.32
N ARG A 74 -25.41 -22.25 -5.26
CA ARG A 74 -23.96 -22.04 -5.42
C ARG A 74 -23.59 -20.60 -5.70
N TRP A 75 -22.92 -19.96 -4.75
CA TRP A 75 -22.36 -18.63 -4.94
C TRP A 75 -20.97 -18.48 -4.32
N ARG A 76 -19.99 -18.25 -5.21
CA ARG A 76 -18.57 -18.13 -4.87
C ARG A 76 -18.28 -17.09 -3.78
N GLY A 77 -17.73 -17.57 -2.67
CA GLY A 77 -17.33 -16.77 -1.52
C GLY A 77 -18.47 -16.30 -0.62
N VAL A 78 -19.67 -16.88 -0.81
CA VAL A 78 -20.83 -16.72 0.07
C VAL A 78 -21.12 -18.04 0.77
N ASN A 79 -21.41 -19.10 0.02
CA ASN A 79 -21.74 -20.43 0.53
C ASN A 79 -20.83 -21.54 -0.01
N THR A 80 -19.69 -21.15 -0.60
CA THR A 80 -18.67 -22.06 -1.13
C THR A 80 -17.33 -21.83 -0.46
N GLY A 81 -16.46 -22.85 -0.44
CA GLY A 81 -15.06 -22.70 -0.08
C GLY A 81 -14.29 -21.72 -0.99
N PHE A 82 -13.00 -21.55 -0.70
CA PHE A 82 -12.10 -20.60 -1.39
C PHE A 82 -10.95 -21.35 -2.08
N GLY A 83 -10.37 -20.72 -3.11
CA GLY A 83 -9.24 -21.30 -3.85
C GLY A 83 -9.58 -22.65 -4.48
N GLY A 84 -8.65 -23.60 -4.41
CA GLY A 84 -8.79 -24.98 -4.87
C GLY A 84 -9.88 -25.77 -4.13
N THR A 85 -10.39 -25.27 -3.00
CA THR A 85 -11.52 -25.89 -2.26
C THR A 85 -12.87 -25.26 -2.58
N ALA A 86 -12.98 -24.52 -3.70
CA ALA A 86 -14.21 -23.83 -4.10
C ALA A 86 -15.43 -24.75 -4.33
N ASP A 87 -15.27 -26.07 -4.30
CA ASP A 87 -16.35 -27.05 -4.38
C ASP A 87 -16.97 -27.45 -3.03
N VAL A 88 -16.31 -27.12 -1.92
CA VAL A 88 -16.86 -27.31 -0.56
C VAL A 88 -18.04 -26.35 -0.35
N ARG A 89 -19.07 -26.78 0.39
CA ARG A 89 -20.30 -26.01 0.65
C ARG A 89 -20.52 -25.81 2.14
N THR A 90 -21.17 -24.71 2.50
CA THR A 90 -21.59 -24.43 3.88
C THR A 90 -22.90 -23.66 3.91
N ASP A 91 -23.70 -23.92 4.92
CA ASP A 91 -24.92 -23.22 5.31
C ASP A 91 -24.66 -22.06 6.29
N LYS A 92 -23.39 -21.88 6.73
CA LYS A 92 -22.97 -20.87 7.71
C LYS A 92 -22.07 -19.80 7.07
N PRO A 93 -22.63 -18.88 6.26
CA PRO A 93 -21.85 -17.92 5.49
C PRO A 93 -21.07 -16.94 6.37
N THR A 94 -21.58 -16.58 7.55
CA THR A 94 -20.92 -15.65 8.49
C THR A 94 -19.68 -16.28 9.13
N GLU A 95 -19.78 -17.54 9.59
CA GLU A 95 -18.62 -18.27 10.13
C GLU A 95 -17.54 -18.46 9.06
N LEU A 96 -17.94 -18.74 7.82
CA LEU A 96 -17.02 -18.85 6.68
C LEU A 96 -16.21 -17.57 6.45
N GLN A 97 -16.81 -16.39 6.57
CA GLN A 97 -16.08 -15.12 6.44
C GLN A 97 -15.08 -14.93 7.59
N ALA A 98 -15.44 -15.31 8.82
CA ALA A 98 -14.55 -15.21 9.97
C ALA A 98 -13.32 -16.13 9.82
N VAL A 99 -13.54 -17.36 9.35
CA VAL A 99 -12.48 -18.33 9.05
C VAL A 99 -11.58 -17.83 7.92
N LEU A 100 -12.15 -17.23 6.87
CA LEU A 100 -11.36 -16.65 5.78
C LEU A 100 -10.35 -15.62 6.28
N ILE A 101 -10.79 -14.64 7.08
CA ILE A 101 -9.90 -13.61 7.62
C ILE A 101 -8.83 -14.26 8.50
N ARG A 102 -9.21 -15.19 9.39
CA ARG A 102 -8.28 -15.88 10.28
C ARG A 102 -7.22 -16.67 9.52
N ALA A 103 -7.62 -17.42 8.48
CA ALA A 103 -6.71 -18.23 7.69
C ALA A 103 -5.69 -17.39 6.90
N LEU A 104 -6.05 -16.14 6.56
CA LEU A 104 -5.18 -15.22 5.83
C LEU A 104 -4.21 -14.41 6.73
N HIS A 105 -4.37 -14.49 8.05
CA HIS A 105 -3.43 -13.95 9.05
C HIS A 105 -2.18 -14.84 9.20
N CYS A 106 -1.48 -15.07 8.09
CA CYS A 106 -0.32 -15.97 8.00
C CYS A 106 1.03 -15.26 7.84
N GLY A 107 1.05 -13.93 7.73
CA GLY A 107 2.30 -13.20 7.57
C GLY A 107 3.09 -13.07 8.87
N LEU A 108 4.40 -12.98 8.75
CA LEU A 108 5.33 -12.86 9.87
C LEU A 108 5.54 -11.39 10.21
N LEU A 109 5.43 -11.05 11.48
CA LEU A 109 5.65 -9.72 12.03
C LEU A 109 6.81 -9.78 13.04
N PRO A 110 7.45 -8.63 13.37
CA PRO A 110 8.44 -8.57 14.45
C PRO A 110 7.85 -9.04 15.78
N ALA A 111 8.68 -9.50 16.71
CA ALA A 111 8.22 -9.91 18.04
C ALA A 111 7.46 -8.77 18.73
N GLY A 112 6.30 -9.08 19.31
CA GLY A 112 5.45 -8.17 20.04
C GLY A 112 5.28 -8.57 21.51
N PRO A 113 4.68 -7.71 22.35
CA PRO A 113 4.60 -7.95 23.80
C PRO A 113 3.75 -9.16 24.20
N ARG A 114 2.87 -9.62 23.31
CA ARG A 114 2.01 -10.80 23.53
C ARG A 114 2.60 -12.08 22.95
N ASP A 115 3.77 -12.01 22.33
CA ASP A 115 4.45 -13.19 21.80
C ASP A 115 5.20 -13.89 22.94
N HIS A 116 5.39 -15.20 22.81
CA HIS A 116 6.20 -15.94 23.77
C HIS A 116 7.63 -15.37 23.80
N PRO A 117 8.25 -15.23 24.99
CA PRO A 117 9.62 -14.78 25.08
C PRO A 117 10.51 -15.66 24.20
N ALA A 118 11.32 -15.00 23.39
CA ALA A 118 12.14 -15.70 22.41
C ALA A 118 13.11 -16.65 23.12
N ASN A 119 13.38 -17.80 22.49
CA ASN A 119 14.32 -18.79 23.03
C ASN A 119 15.70 -18.10 23.24
N PRO A 120 16.47 -18.36 24.32
CA PRO A 120 17.74 -17.66 24.59
C PRO A 120 18.75 -17.71 23.43
N LEU A 121 18.66 -18.73 22.56
CA LEU A 121 19.44 -18.86 21.32
C LEU A 121 19.18 -17.75 20.29
N SER A 122 18.01 -17.11 20.33
CA SER A 122 17.68 -15.99 19.44
C SER A 122 18.23 -14.64 19.91
N GLU A 123 18.52 -14.50 21.21
CA GLU A 123 19.21 -13.32 21.76
C GLU A 123 20.68 -13.29 21.34
N THR A 124 21.28 -14.45 21.03
CA THR A 124 22.67 -14.58 20.55
C THR A 124 22.84 -14.35 19.05
N ILE A 125 21.75 -14.26 18.28
CA ILE A 125 21.81 -13.97 16.84
C ILE A 125 21.74 -12.46 16.68
N GLU A 126 22.91 -11.82 16.70
CA GLU A 126 23.04 -10.43 16.23
C GLU A 126 22.42 -10.32 14.83
N PRO A 127 21.50 -9.37 14.57
CA PRO A 127 20.93 -9.18 13.26
C PRO A 127 22.07 -8.98 12.26
N HIS A 128 22.20 -9.92 11.30
CA HIS A 128 23.33 -9.94 10.39
C HIS A 128 23.49 -8.57 9.70
N GLN A 129 24.69 -8.01 9.82
CA GLN A 129 25.12 -6.68 9.34
C GLN A 129 24.95 -6.44 7.82
N TYR A 130 24.49 -7.45 7.07
CA TYR A 130 24.24 -7.41 5.63
C TYR A 130 22.76 -7.28 5.24
N ASP A 131 21.84 -7.18 6.21
CA ASP A 131 20.46 -6.83 5.88
C ASP A 131 20.42 -5.36 5.44
N MET A 132 20.22 -5.15 4.14
CA MET A 132 20.22 -3.85 3.49
C MET A 132 19.07 -2.99 3.99
N ASP A 133 19.44 -1.85 4.55
CA ASP A 133 18.61 -0.96 5.31
C ASP A 133 17.66 -0.16 4.41
N VAL A 134 16.37 -0.47 4.50
CA VAL A 134 15.36 0.22 3.70
C VAL A 134 14.96 1.53 4.34
N ASP A 135 15.18 1.85 5.62
CA ASP A 135 14.85 3.18 6.20
C ASP A 135 15.50 3.42 7.59
N GLY A 136 16.62 2.77 7.93
CA GLY A 136 17.07 2.66 9.33
C GLY A 136 16.35 1.55 10.10
N ASN A 137 15.73 0.59 9.40
CA ASN A 137 14.72 -0.32 9.92
C ASN A 137 14.72 -1.70 9.23
N THR A 138 15.90 -2.33 9.17
CA THR A 138 16.13 -3.72 8.74
C THR A 138 15.33 -4.77 9.52
N THR A 139 14.75 -4.40 10.67
CA THR A 139 13.95 -5.25 11.55
C THR A 139 12.46 -5.29 11.17
N LEU A 140 12.01 -4.47 10.21
CA LEU A 140 10.58 -4.40 9.89
C LEU A 140 10.17 -5.52 8.93
N ASN A 141 9.72 -6.62 9.50
CA ASN A 141 8.90 -7.61 8.80
C ASN A 141 7.48 -7.08 8.46
N HIS A 142 7.25 -5.77 8.50
CA HIS A 142 5.97 -5.12 8.19
C HIS A 142 6.12 -4.00 7.14
N MET A 143 5.01 -3.64 6.51
CA MET A 143 4.92 -2.59 5.49
C MET A 143 5.06 -1.20 6.13
N PRO A 144 5.61 -0.22 5.38
CA PRO A 144 5.60 1.18 5.79
C PRO A 144 4.17 1.69 5.97
N GLU A 145 4.00 2.62 6.91
CA GLU A 145 2.71 3.23 7.25
C GLU A 145 2.03 3.82 6.01
N SER A 146 2.76 4.61 5.22
CA SER A 146 2.28 5.25 3.99
C SER A 146 1.70 4.26 2.97
N TRP A 147 2.27 3.05 2.89
CA TRP A 147 1.77 2.00 2.01
C TRP A 147 0.44 1.44 2.51
N VAL A 148 0.33 1.19 3.82
CA VAL A 148 -0.90 0.70 4.46
C VAL A 148 -2.01 1.72 4.28
N ARG A 149 -1.70 2.99 4.56
CA ARG A 149 -2.59 4.14 4.40
C ARG A 149 -3.16 4.25 2.98
N ALA A 150 -2.26 4.25 1.99
CA ALA A 150 -2.64 4.30 0.58
C ALA A 150 -3.41 3.03 0.15
N ALA A 151 -3.10 1.86 0.72
CA ALA A 151 -3.84 0.63 0.45
C ALA A 151 -5.27 0.70 0.98
N ILE A 152 -5.49 1.24 2.18
CA ILE A 152 -6.83 1.47 2.73
C ILE A 152 -7.60 2.43 1.81
N LEU A 153 -6.98 3.55 1.41
CA LEU A 153 -7.59 4.55 0.53
C LEU A 153 -8.01 3.96 -0.83
N ILE A 154 -7.11 3.22 -1.48
CA ILE A 154 -7.40 2.56 -2.77
C ILE A 154 -8.45 1.48 -2.60
N ARG A 155 -8.46 0.75 -1.46
CA ARG A 155 -9.51 -0.24 -1.18
C ARG A 155 -10.86 0.43 -1.05
N ILE A 156 -10.97 1.51 -0.29
CA ILE A 156 -12.19 2.31 -0.16
C ILE A 156 -12.69 2.73 -1.56
N ASN A 157 -11.82 3.34 -2.37
CA ASN A 157 -12.18 3.77 -3.72
C ASN A 157 -12.66 2.62 -4.62
N SER A 158 -12.03 1.44 -4.50
CA SER A 158 -12.44 0.24 -5.22
C SER A 158 -13.79 -0.30 -4.75
N LEU A 159 -14.11 -0.18 -3.45
CA LEU A 159 -15.36 -0.67 -2.89
C LEU A 159 -16.52 0.26 -3.23
N ILE A 160 -16.33 1.60 -3.19
CA ILE A 160 -17.39 2.61 -3.43
C ILE A 160 -18.06 2.47 -4.81
N LYS A 161 -17.43 1.79 -5.77
CA LYS A 161 -18.02 1.41 -7.07
C LYS A 161 -19.34 0.62 -6.98
N GLY A 162 -19.60 -0.07 -5.87
CA GLY A 162 -20.83 -0.85 -5.67
C GLY A 162 -20.84 -2.23 -6.34
N CYS A 163 -19.78 -2.60 -7.06
CA CYS A 163 -19.66 -3.92 -7.71
C CYS A 163 -19.30 -5.06 -6.73
N SER A 164 -18.88 -4.74 -5.51
CA SER A 164 -18.35 -5.71 -4.53
C SER A 164 -19.39 -6.22 -3.52
N ALA A 165 -20.60 -5.64 -3.52
CA ALA A 165 -21.72 -6.00 -2.64
C ALA A 165 -21.37 -6.01 -1.14
N VAL A 166 -20.66 -4.97 -0.68
CA VAL A 166 -20.36 -4.72 0.74
C VAL A 166 -21.32 -3.69 1.30
N ARG A 167 -21.52 -3.67 2.63
CA ARG A 167 -22.27 -2.58 3.29
C ARG A 167 -21.48 -1.27 3.25
N PRO A 168 -22.15 -0.10 3.17
CA PRO A 168 -21.50 1.21 3.36
C PRO A 168 -20.72 1.29 4.67
N LEU A 169 -21.24 0.65 5.73
CA LEU A 169 -20.56 0.48 7.01
C LEU A 169 -19.13 -0.05 6.90
N ILE A 170 -18.82 -0.94 5.93
CA ILE A 170 -17.45 -1.45 5.75
C ILE A 170 -16.51 -0.34 5.28
N VAL A 171 -17.00 0.51 4.38
CA VAL A 171 -16.24 1.66 3.88
C VAL A 171 -16.07 2.71 4.97
N GLU A 172 -17.13 3.02 5.70
CA GLU A 172 -17.11 3.93 6.86
C GLU A 172 -16.08 3.45 7.90
N LYS A 173 -16.05 2.14 8.21
CA LYS A 173 -15.06 1.59 9.16
C LYS A 173 -13.63 1.65 8.64
N MET A 174 -13.40 1.53 7.34
CA MET A 174 -12.07 1.75 6.75
C MET A 174 -11.68 3.23 6.77
N GLN A 175 -12.65 4.13 6.61
CA GLN A 175 -12.44 5.57 6.76
C GLN A 175 -12.12 5.92 8.22
N ASP A 176 -12.81 5.31 9.20
CA ASP A 176 -12.52 5.48 10.63
C ASP A 176 -11.05 5.18 10.94
N LEU A 177 -10.46 4.15 10.30
CA LEU A 177 -9.03 3.83 10.46
C LEU A 177 -8.12 4.97 10.01
N LEU A 178 -8.44 5.62 8.88
CA LEU A 178 -7.65 6.74 8.34
C LEU A 178 -7.85 8.01 9.17
N THR A 179 -9.09 8.30 9.56
CA THR A 179 -9.46 9.50 10.32
C THR A 179 -8.83 9.50 11.71
N HIS A 180 -8.77 8.35 12.37
CA HIS A 180 -8.25 8.22 13.74
C HIS A 180 -6.82 7.67 13.79
N ASP A 181 -6.16 7.55 12.64
CA ASP A 181 -4.79 7.04 12.50
C ASP A 181 -4.57 5.64 13.10
N ILE A 182 -5.58 4.78 12.99
CA ILE A 182 -5.55 3.39 13.44
C ILE A 182 -4.99 2.52 12.32
N ILE A 183 -3.66 2.58 12.14
CA ILE A 183 -2.99 1.95 11.00
C ILE A 183 -2.50 0.54 11.36
N PRO A 184 -3.06 -0.53 10.80
CA PRO A 184 -2.66 -1.89 11.16
C PRO A 184 -1.23 -2.20 10.71
N MET A 185 -0.49 -2.92 11.55
CA MET A 185 0.82 -3.45 11.20
C MET A 185 0.64 -4.64 10.24
N ILE A 186 0.87 -4.39 8.94
CA ILE A 186 0.70 -5.39 7.89
C ILE A 186 2.05 -6.03 7.53
N PRO A 187 2.18 -7.36 7.47
CA PRO A 187 3.42 -8.04 7.07
C PRO A 187 3.96 -7.60 5.71
N LEU A 188 5.27 -7.41 5.59
CA LEU A 188 5.92 -6.96 4.34
C LEU A 188 5.88 -8.02 3.23
N ARG A 189 5.82 -9.31 3.62
CA ARG A 189 5.82 -10.48 2.74
C ARG A 189 4.55 -11.31 2.96
N GLY A 190 4.28 -12.24 2.04
CA GLY A 190 3.13 -13.15 2.11
C GLY A 190 2.06 -12.92 1.03
N SER A 191 2.38 -12.15 -0.02
CA SER A 191 1.49 -11.97 -1.17
C SER A 191 2.23 -12.16 -2.49
N ILE A 192 1.65 -12.97 -3.37
CA ILE A 192 2.05 -13.13 -4.78
C ILE A 192 1.21 -12.26 -5.73
N SER A 193 0.28 -11.47 -5.20
CA SER A 193 -0.59 -10.56 -5.96
C SER A 193 -1.35 -11.24 -7.13
N ALA A 194 -1.80 -12.48 -6.96
CA ALA A 194 -2.55 -13.22 -8.00
C ALA A 194 -4.00 -12.70 -8.14
N SER A 195 -4.82 -12.95 -7.11
CA SER A 195 -6.19 -12.43 -6.96
C SER A 195 -6.23 -11.25 -5.98
N GLY A 196 -5.11 -10.53 -5.85
CA GLY A 196 -4.96 -9.45 -4.88
C GLY A 196 -4.08 -9.78 -3.67
N GLY A 197 -3.96 -8.81 -2.76
CA GLY A 197 -3.17 -8.90 -1.54
C GLY A 197 -3.91 -9.63 -0.43
N LEU A 198 -4.31 -10.89 -0.64
CA LEU A 198 -5.18 -11.65 0.27
C LEU A 198 -4.71 -11.57 1.74
N SER A 199 -3.47 -12.01 2.01
CA SER A 199 -2.91 -11.97 3.36
C SER A 199 -2.76 -10.53 3.87
N PRO A 200 -2.08 -9.60 3.17
CA PRO A 200 -1.99 -8.20 3.60
C PRO A 200 -3.35 -7.51 3.90
N LEU A 201 -4.33 -7.62 3.00
CA LEU A 201 -5.64 -6.99 3.16
C LEU A 201 -6.48 -7.63 4.27
N SER A 202 -6.20 -8.88 4.65
CA SER A 202 -6.86 -9.51 5.80
C SER A 202 -6.49 -8.84 7.13
N TYR A 203 -5.34 -8.17 7.22
CA TYR A 203 -4.99 -7.37 8.40
C TYR A 203 -5.85 -6.11 8.51
N ILE A 204 -6.18 -5.46 7.38
CA ILE A 204 -7.16 -4.37 7.35
C ILE A 204 -8.55 -4.89 7.73
N GLY A 205 -8.95 -6.04 7.17
CA GLY A 205 -10.20 -6.71 7.54
C GLY A 205 -10.28 -7.08 9.03
N GLY A 206 -9.16 -7.46 9.64
CA GLY A 206 -9.08 -7.71 11.07
C GLY A 206 -9.09 -6.43 11.91
N ALA A 207 -8.51 -5.35 11.42
CA ALA A 207 -8.49 -4.05 12.09
C ALA A 207 -9.90 -3.47 12.23
N ILE A 208 -10.70 -3.47 11.15
CA ILE A 208 -12.09 -2.98 11.20
C ILE A 208 -13.01 -3.86 12.07
N GLN A 209 -12.65 -5.15 12.23
CA GLN A 209 -13.30 -6.08 13.15
C GLN A 209 -12.85 -5.87 14.61
N GLY A 210 -11.97 -4.91 14.90
CA GLY A 210 -11.45 -4.67 16.25
C GLY A 210 -10.74 -5.89 16.84
N LYS A 211 -10.13 -6.75 16.02
CA LYS A 211 -9.54 -8.01 16.50
C LYS A 211 -8.38 -7.75 17.46
N ALA A 212 -8.42 -8.39 18.63
CA ALA A 212 -7.37 -8.29 19.64
C ALA A 212 -6.00 -8.81 19.16
N SER A 213 -5.93 -9.61 18.10
CA SER A 213 -4.67 -10.12 17.52
C SER A 213 -4.00 -9.14 16.55
N ILE A 214 -4.71 -8.11 16.08
CA ILE A 214 -4.17 -7.16 15.11
C ILE A 214 -3.44 -6.06 15.84
N ARG A 215 -2.15 -5.92 15.55
CA ARG A 215 -1.33 -4.80 16.04
C ARG A 215 -1.54 -3.55 15.19
N ILE A 216 -1.51 -2.40 15.85
CA ILE A 216 -1.56 -1.08 15.25
C ILE A 216 -0.14 -0.49 15.31
N MET A 217 0.26 0.18 14.24
CA MET A 217 1.51 0.91 14.17
C MET A 217 1.41 2.12 15.10
N SER A 218 2.30 2.21 16.09
CA SER A 218 2.34 3.31 17.06
C SER A 218 3.79 3.60 17.42
N ARG A 219 4.10 4.89 17.62
CA ARG A 219 5.46 5.35 17.95
C ARG A 219 5.80 5.16 19.42
N ASP A 220 4.79 5.19 20.29
CA ASP A 220 5.00 5.26 21.74
C ASP A 220 4.91 3.88 22.38
N GLN A 221 3.85 3.13 22.09
CA GLN A 221 3.59 1.83 22.72
C GLN A 221 2.87 0.87 21.77
N PRO A 222 3.13 -0.45 21.88
CA PRO A 222 2.41 -1.46 21.12
C PRO A 222 0.91 -1.41 21.44
N GLU A 223 0.10 -1.07 20.43
CA GLU A 223 -1.36 -0.99 20.53
C GLU A 223 -2.00 -2.07 19.65
N TYR A 224 -3.19 -2.54 20.05
CA TYR A 224 -3.96 -3.53 19.30
C TYR A 224 -5.29 -2.93 18.83
N ALA A 225 -5.85 -3.46 17.74
CA ALA A 225 -7.05 -2.91 17.12
C ALA A 225 -8.24 -2.81 18.10
N SER A 226 -8.40 -3.80 18.99
CA SER A 226 -9.44 -3.76 20.04
C SER A 226 -9.25 -2.58 21.02
N GLN A 227 -8.00 -2.25 21.36
CA GLN A 227 -7.66 -1.16 22.27
C GLN A 227 -7.84 0.19 21.58
N ALA A 228 -7.37 0.31 20.33
CA ALA A 228 -7.55 1.51 19.52
C ALA A 228 -9.05 1.82 19.30
N PHE A 229 -9.86 0.81 18.99
CA PHE A 229 -11.31 1.00 18.84
C PHE A 229 -11.96 1.47 20.13
N ALA A 230 -11.62 0.87 21.28
CA ALA A 230 -12.12 1.30 22.57
C ALA A 230 -11.70 2.74 22.92
N LYS A 231 -10.45 3.12 22.61
CA LYS A 231 -9.88 4.45 22.86
C LYS A 231 -10.63 5.55 22.13
N TYR A 232 -11.06 5.30 20.89
CA TYR A 232 -11.80 6.26 20.07
C TYR A 232 -13.33 6.08 20.11
N GLY A 233 -13.85 5.16 20.95
CA GLY A 233 -15.28 4.89 21.06
C GLY A 233 -15.90 4.32 19.77
N LEU A 234 -15.11 3.57 18.99
CA LEU A 234 -15.52 2.99 17.72
C LEU A 234 -16.06 1.57 17.92
N GLU A 235 -17.23 1.29 17.34
CA GLU A 235 -17.81 -0.05 17.32
C GLU A 235 -17.18 -0.94 16.23
N PRO A 236 -16.70 -2.16 16.58
CA PRO A 236 -16.20 -3.13 15.61
C PRO A 236 -17.28 -3.68 14.69
N VAL A 237 -16.93 -4.01 13.45
CA VAL A 237 -17.89 -4.61 12.49
C VAL A 237 -17.84 -6.14 12.46
N VAL A 238 -19.01 -6.79 12.44
CA VAL A 238 -19.13 -8.23 12.14
C VAL A 238 -19.38 -8.39 10.65
N LEU A 239 -18.51 -9.13 9.95
CA LEU A 239 -18.60 -9.30 8.49
C LEU A 239 -19.73 -10.26 8.10
N GLU A 240 -20.59 -9.82 7.20
CA GLU A 240 -21.66 -10.61 6.58
C GLU A 240 -21.15 -11.39 5.35
N ALA A 241 -21.99 -12.27 4.82
CA ALA A 241 -21.75 -13.00 3.58
C ALA A 241 -21.12 -12.11 2.49
N LYS A 242 -20.07 -12.62 1.82
CA LYS A 242 -19.28 -11.95 0.77
C LYS A 242 -18.32 -10.84 1.26
N GLU A 243 -18.53 -10.25 2.43
CA GLU A 243 -17.81 -9.02 2.81
C GLU A 243 -16.32 -9.26 3.09
N ALA A 244 -15.94 -10.36 3.75
CA ALA A 244 -14.53 -10.66 3.97
C ALA A 244 -13.80 -10.90 2.64
N LEU A 245 -14.41 -11.67 1.74
CA LEU A 245 -13.85 -11.86 0.40
C LEU A 245 -13.75 -10.55 -0.36
N ALA A 246 -14.77 -9.69 -0.25
CA ALA A 246 -14.76 -8.37 -0.85
C ALA A 246 -13.74 -7.43 -0.21
N ILE A 247 -13.25 -7.65 1.01
CA ILE A 247 -12.16 -6.85 1.58
C ILE A 247 -10.81 -7.36 1.04
N VAL A 248 -10.58 -8.67 1.10
CA VAL A 248 -9.26 -9.26 0.84
C VAL A 248 -8.96 -9.46 -0.65
N ASN A 249 -10.00 -9.57 -1.50
CA ASN A 249 -9.84 -9.78 -2.93
C ASN A 249 -9.67 -8.45 -3.66
N GLY A 250 -8.43 -7.98 -3.76
CA GLY A 250 -8.08 -6.79 -4.52
C GLY A 250 -6.60 -6.48 -4.53
N THR A 251 -6.16 -5.73 -5.54
CA THR A 251 -4.75 -5.35 -5.76
C THR A 251 -4.36 -4.06 -5.03
N ALA A 252 -5.14 -3.62 -4.04
CA ALA A 252 -4.98 -2.32 -3.39
C ALA A 252 -3.60 -2.10 -2.79
N VAL A 253 -2.99 -3.13 -2.18
CA VAL A 253 -1.65 -3.01 -1.59
C VAL A 253 -0.56 -2.84 -2.65
N SER A 254 -0.58 -3.63 -3.73
CA SER A 254 0.37 -3.47 -4.83
C SER A 254 0.16 -2.17 -5.61
N ALA A 255 -1.10 -1.74 -5.77
CA ALA A 255 -1.44 -0.48 -6.41
C ALA A 255 -0.98 0.72 -5.56
N ALA A 256 -1.11 0.63 -4.23
CA ALA A 256 -0.62 1.64 -3.30
C ALA A 256 0.90 1.78 -3.38
N SER A 257 1.64 0.68 -3.24
CA SER A 257 3.10 0.71 -3.39
C SER A 257 3.52 1.23 -4.76
N GLY A 258 2.86 0.79 -5.83
CA GLY A 258 3.15 1.23 -7.19
C GLY A 258 2.88 2.72 -7.42
N ALA A 259 1.76 3.24 -6.88
CA ALA A 259 1.39 4.65 -7.03
C ALA A 259 2.40 5.57 -6.33
N ILE A 260 2.82 5.24 -5.11
CA ILE A 260 3.84 6.00 -4.36
C ILE A 260 5.16 6.01 -5.13
N VAL A 261 5.60 4.84 -5.60
CA VAL A 261 6.84 4.70 -6.38
C VAL A 261 6.78 5.47 -7.69
N LEU A 262 5.63 5.44 -8.38
CA LEU A 262 5.45 6.13 -9.65
C LEU A 262 5.51 7.66 -9.47
N HIS A 263 4.86 8.18 -8.42
CA HIS A 263 4.92 9.59 -8.07
C HIS A 263 6.37 10.06 -7.87
N ASP A 264 7.15 9.30 -7.11
CA ASP A 264 8.56 9.58 -6.87
C ASP A 264 9.41 9.50 -8.15
N THR A 265 9.16 8.49 -8.99
CA THR A 265 9.91 8.26 -10.23
C THR A 265 9.71 9.41 -11.21
N HIS A 266 8.50 9.95 -11.28
CA HIS A 266 8.20 11.12 -12.10
C HIS A 266 8.98 12.36 -11.64
N GLY A 267 9.04 12.62 -10.33
CA GLY A 267 9.86 13.71 -9.80
C GLY A 267 11.35 13.56 -10.14
N LEU A 268 11.88 12.34 -10.01
CA LEU A 268 13.28 12.05 -10.34
C LEU A 268 13.58 12.14 -11.83
N ALA A 269 12.65 11.75 -12.69
CA ALA A 269 12.82 11.86 -14.13
C ALA A 269 13.04 13.33 -14.55
N LEU A 270 12.21 14.26 -14.05
CA LEU A 270 12.40 15.69 -14.30
C LEU A 270 13.68 16.23 -13.68
N PHE A 271 13.96 15.83 -12.44
CA PHE A 271 15.17 16.27 -11.76
C PHE A 271 16.44 15.86 -12.53
N SER A 272 16.47 14.65 -13.11
CA SER A 272 17.58 14.18 -13.94
C SER A 272 17.79 15.05 -15.19
N GLN A 273 16.71 15.49 -15.83
CA GLN A 273 16.77 16.34 -17.02
C GLN A 273 17.33 17.73 -16.67
N ILE A 274 16.87 18.32 -15.56
CA ILE A 274 17.36 19.62 -15.07
C ILE A 274 18.85 19.52 -14.71
N LEU A 275 19.24 18.49 -13.95
CA LEU A 275 20.64 18.28 -13.57
C LEU A 275 21.54 18.06 -14.79
N THR A 276 21.04 17.38 -15.83
CA THR A 276 21.79 17.19 -17.08
C THR A 276 22.03 18.54 -17.77
N ALA A 277 21.01 19.40 -17.88
CA ALA A 277 21.15 20.74 -18.46
C ALA A 277 22.15 21.59 -17.65
N MET A 278 22.01 21.64 -16.33
CA MET A 278 22.93 22.37 -15.44
C MET A 278 24.36 21.84 -15.54
N SER A 279 24.54 20.53 -15.70
CA SER A 279 25.86 19.91 -15.87
C SER A 279 26.51 20.31 -17.18
N VAL A 280 25.76 20.34 -18.29
CA VAL A 280 26.26 20.81 -19.60
C VAL A 280 26.68 22.28 -19.53
N GLU A 281 25.89 23.12 -18.86
CA GLU A 281 26.22 24.54 -18.64
C GLU A 281 27.49 24.70 -17.79
N ALA A 282 27.58 24.00 -16.66
CA ALA A 282 28.74 24.06 -15.76
C ALA A 282 30.02 23.56 -16.45
N LEU A 283 29.92 22.54 -17.30
CA LEU A 283 31.04 22.03 -18.10
C LEU A 283 31.30 22.88 -19.35
N ARG A 284 30.48 23.89 -19.65
CA ARG A 284 30.55 24.67 -20.91
C ARG A 284 30.62 23.77 -22.16
N GLY A 285 29.92 22.63 -22.12
CA GLY A 285 29.95 21.62 -23.18
C GLY A 285 31.27 20.84 -23.33
N THR A 286 32.20 20.95 -22.37
CA THR A 286 33.42 20.12 -22.38
C THR A 286 33.11 18.69 -21.95
N SER A 287 33.69 17.72 -22.67
CA SER A 287 33.44 16.29 -22.47
C SER A 287 34.25 15.67 -21.31
N LEU A 288 35.16 16.41 -20.69
CA LEU A 288 36.16 15.82 -19.81
C LEU A 288 36.52 16.75 -18.64
N SER A 289 36.27 16.28 -17.41
CA SER A 289 36.62 16.97 -16.17
C SER A 289 37.13 15.96 -15.14
N TYR A 290 38.26 16.28 -14.52
CA TYR A 290 38.93 15.42 -13.53
C TYR A 290 38.65 15.82 -12.07
N ILE A 291 37.76 16.78 -11.85
CA ILE A 291 37.50 17.38 -10.53
C ILE A 291 36.79 16.39 -9.58
N PHE A 292 36.02 15.44 -10.11
CA PHE A 292 35.13 14.57 -9.34
C PHE A 292 35.47 13.06 -9.41
N LYS A 293 36.75 12.69 -9.50
CA LYS A 293 37.19 11.28 -9.60
C LYS A 293 36.64 10.36 -8.51
N GLY A 294 36.54 10.84 -7.26
CA GLY A 294 35.98 10.05 -6.16
C GLY A 294 34.45 9.85 -6.27
N ILE A 295 33.74 10.81 -6.86
CA ILE A 295 32.29 10.70 -7.10
C ILE A 295 32.03 9.73 -8.25
N ASP A 296 32.87 9.74 -9.29
CA ASP A 296 32.78 8.84 -10.44
C ASP A 296 32.80 7.35 -10.01
N ILE A 297 33.71 6.99 -9.10
CA ILE A 297 33.78 5.63 -8.52
C ILE A 297 32.47 5.26 -7.81
N ASN A 298 31.90 6.19 -7.02
CA ASN A 298 30.63 5.95 -6.33
C ASN A 298 29.45 5.83 -7.32
N ILE A 299 29.40 6.68 -8.35
CA ILE A 299 28.38 6.61 -9.39
C ILE A 299 28.44 5.27 -10.15
N ALA A 300 29.64 4.77 -10.45
CA ALA A 300 29.81 3.46 -11.08
C ALA A 300 29.29 2.32 -10.19
N ALA A 301 29.54 2.38 -8.88
CA ALA A 301 29.02 1.41 -7.91
C ALA A 301 27.48 1.45 -7.83
N LEU A 302 26.89 2.64 -7.69
CA LEU A 302 25.44 2.84 -7.64
C LEU A 302 24.75 2.39 -8.93
N THR A 303 25.36 2.67 -10.09
CA THR A 303 24.84 2.27 -11.40
C THR A 303 24.88 0.74 -11.58
N SER A 304 25.94 0.09 -11.08
CA SER A 304 26.05 -1.38 -11.10
C SER A 304 24.96 -2.03 -10.25
N GLU A 305 24.70 -1.51 -9.04
CA GLU A 305 23.60 -1.99 -8.19
C GLU A 305 22.22 -1.74 -8.82
N LEU A 306 22.01 -0.55 -9.40
CA LEU A 306 20.79 -0.22 -10.12
C LEU A 306 20.54 -1.18 -11.30
N GLY A 307 21.61 -1.52 -12.04
CA GLY A 307 21.56 -2.53 -13.10
C GLY A 307 21.07 -3.89 -12.60
N PHE A 308 21.57 -4.36 -11.45
CA PHE A 308 21.10 -5.59 -10.82
C PHE A 308 19.61 -5.51 -10.42
N LEU A 309 19.19 -4.39 -9.82
CA LEU A 309 17.81 -4.18 -9.38
C LEU A 309 16.80 -3.97 -10.53
N SER A 310 17.29 -3.62 -11.73
CA SER A 310 16.46 -3.44 -12.92
C SER A 310 15.93 -4.75 -13.52
N ASN A 311 16.46 -5.89 -13.06
CA ASN A 311 16.01 -7.20 -13.53
C ASN A 311 14.52 -7.40 -13.24
N PRO A 312 13.73 -7.90 -14.22
CA PRO A 312 12.31 -8.13 -14.03
C PRO A 312 12.08 -9.26 -13.01
N VAL A 313 11.06 -9.10 -12.18
CA VAL A 313 10.59 -10.18 -11.30
C VAL A 313 9.79 -11.19 -12.12
N ASN A 314 10.47 -12.16 -12.73
CA ASN A 314 9.89 -13.17 -13.63
C ASN A 314 9.79 -14.58 -13.01
N HIS A 315 10.00 -14.70 -11.69
CA HIS A 315 10.05 -15.98 -10.97
C HIS A 315 8.66 -16.48 -10.52
N VAL A 316 7.67 -16.49 -11.43
CA VAL A 316 6.31 -16.95 -11.14
C VAL A 316 6.33 -18.43 -10.76
N GLN A 317 5.74 -18.75 -9.61
CA GLN A 317 5.60 -20.13 -9.11
C GLN A 317 4.14 -20.53 -9.12
N THR A 318 3.86 -21.79 -9.47
CA THR A 318 2.53 -22.38 -9.27
C THR A 318 2.21 -22.42 -7.78
N ALA A 319 1.15 -21.74 -7.37
CA ALA A 319 0.77 -21.61 -5.97
C ALA A 319 -0.62 -22.20 -5.71
N GLU A 320 -0.93 -22.36 -4.41
CA GLU A 320 -2.25 -22.74 -3.92
C GLU A 320 -2.77 -24.04 -4.56
N MET A 321 -1.97 -25.10 -4.45
CA MET A 321 -2.28 -26.44 -4.95
C MET A 321 -2.58 -26.49 -6.46
N GLY A 322 -1.99 -25.57 -7.25
CA GLY A 322 -2.19 -25.52 -8.70
C GLY A 322 -3.32 -24.58 -9.15
N ASN A 323 -4.15 -24.08 -8.23
CA ASN A 323 -5.25 -23.18 -8.58
C ASN A 323 -4.76 -21.76 -8.95
N GLN A 324 -3.55 -21.37 -8.52
CA GLN A 324 -2.90 -20.12 -8.91
C GLN A 324 -1.61 -20.42 -9.68
N SER A 325 -1.76 -21.07 -10.85
CA SER A 325 -0.65 -21.39 -11.76
C SER A 325 0.01 -20.16 -12.38
N LEU A 326 -0.69 -19.03 -12.42
CA LEU A 326 -0.17 -17.72 -12.82
C LEU A 326 -0.48 -16.68 -11.74
N ASN A 327 0.47 -15.78 -11.51
CA ASN A 327 0.37 -14.69 -10.56
C ASN A 327 1.27 -13.52 -10.96
N SER A 328 0.91 -12.30 -10.55
CA SER A 328 1.57 -11.08 -11.07
C SER A 328 2.86 -10.71 -10.37
N LEU A 329 3.08 -11.20 -9.13
CA LEU A 329 4.16 -10.78 -8.25
C LEU A 329 4.23 -9.25 -8.06
N ALA A 330 3.14 -8.52 -8.31
CA ALA A 330 3.14 -7.06 -8.40
C ALA A 330 3.64 -6.36 -7.14
N LEU A 331 3.28 -6.85 -5.94
CA LEU A 331 3.78 -6.27 -4.69
C LEU A 331 5.29 -6.53 -4.51
N ILE A 332 5.78 -7.69 -4.94
CA ILE A 332 7.20 -8.02 -4.87
C ILE A 332 7.98 -7.10 -5.82
N SER A 333 7.51 -6.95 -7.06
CA SER A 333 8.08 -6.02 -8.03
C SER A 333 8.08 -4.58 -7.50
N ALA A 334 6.94 -4.08 -7.02
CA ALA A 334 6.80 -2.73 -6.47
C ALA A 334 7.66 -2.46 -5.23
N ARG A 335 8.17 -3.50 -4.55
CA ARG A 335 9.14 -3.36 -3.45
C ARG A 335 10.58 -3.19 -3.90
N TYR A 336 10.95 -3.78 -5.03
CA TYR A 336 12.30 -3.64 -5.57
C TYR A 336 12.49 -2.31 -6.32
N THR A 337 11.43 -1.76 -6.93
CA THR A 337 11.50 -0.47 -7.63
C THR A 337 11.97 0.72 -6.75
N PRO A 338 11.46 0.93 -5.51
CA PRO A 338 11.97 1.99 -4.63
C PRO A 338 13.38 1.71 -4.08
N ARG A 339 13.92 0.49 -4.16
CA ARG A 339 15.34 0.25 -3.86
C ARG A 339 16.25 0.84 -4.92
N GLY A 340 15.86 0.76 -6.20
CA GLY A 340 16.54 1.46 -7.28
C GLY A 340 16.53 2.98 -7.10
N LYS A 341 15.40 3.54 -6.62
CA LYS A 341 15.27 4.96 -6.25
C LYS A 341 16.33 5.41 -5.22
N ARG A 342 16.54 4.64 -4.15
CA ARG A 342 17.50 4.97 -3.09
C ARG A 342 18.93 5.01 -3.60
N CYS A 343 19.31 4.10 -4.49
CA CYS A 343 20.61 4.13 -5.16
C CYS A 343 20.79 5.43 -5.96
N ALA A 344 19.71 5.93 -6.57
CA ALA A 344 19.74 7.19 -7.32
C ALA A 344 19.77 8.47 -6.44
N LEU A 345 19.44 8.38 -5.15
CA LEU A 345 19.31 9.52 -4.24
C LEU A 345 20.36 9.61 -3.14
N SER A 346 21.13 8.55 -2.88
CA SER A 346 22.14 8.55 -1.80
C SER A 346 23.45 9.23 -2.21
N PRO A 347 23.90 10.29 -1.52
CA PRO A 347 25.23 10.87 -1.73
C PRO A 347 26.33 10.14 -0.92
N ASP A 348 25.96 9.35 0.08
CA ASP A 348 26.91 8.81 1.06
C ASP A 348 27.21 7.32 0.83
N GLY A 349 28.33 7.05 0.17
CA GLY A 349 28.99 5.75 0.13
C GLY A 349 29.66 5.37 1.47
N ARG A 350 28.99 5.52 2.62
CA ARG A 350 29.49 5.06 3.92
C ARG A 350 28.51 4.12 4.59
N ALA A 351 28.99 2.93 4.92
CA ALA A 351 28.38 2.08 5.94
C ALA A 351 28.18 2.89 7.25
N PRO A 352 27.01 2.81 7.91
CA PRO A 352 26.72 3.69 9.03
C PRO A 352 27.40 3.18 10.30
N ARG A 353 28.51 3.81 10.69
CA ARG A 353 28.91 3.83 12.10
C ARG A 353 28.23 5.00 12.79
N GLY A 354 27.38 4.65 13.76
CA GLY A 354 27.07 5.37 14.99
C GLY A 354 26.99 6.91 14.96
N ARG A 355 25.76 7.41 15.17
CA ARG A 355 25.37 8.72 15.71
C ARG A 355 26.05 9.96 15.11
N VAL A 356 25.33 10.70 14.24
CA VAL A 356 25.39 12.17 14.22
C VAL A 356 24.08 12.78 13.61
N PRO A 357 23.82 14.10 13.69
CA PRO A 357 22.61 14.69 14.25
C PRO A 357 21.61 15.17 13.20
N SER A 358 20.41 15.52 13.66
CA SER A 358 19.27 15.99 12.88
C SER A 358 19.61 17.13 11.89
N THR A 359 19.55 16.85 10.59
CA THR A 359 19.57 17.86 9.52
C THR A 359 18.18 17.99 8.85
N ARG A 360 17.92 19.18 8.31
CA ARG A 360 16.60 19.72 7.91
C ARG A 360 15.83 18.94 6.83
N PHE A 361 16.42 17.95 6.16
CA PHE A 361 15.72 17.12 5.16
C PHE A 361 14.73 16.14 5.79
N ALA A 362 14.98 15.67 7.01
CA ALA A 362 14.04 14.86 7.78
C ALA A 362 12.75 15.62 8.20
N ARG A 363 12.59 16.90 7.82
CA ARG A 363 11.35 17.67 8.05
C ARG A 363 10.33 17.53 6.91
N SER A 364 10.71 17.16 5.68
CA SER A 364 9.75 17.00 4.58
C SER A 364 9.03 15.66 4.66
N GLU A 365 9.73 14.57 4.98
CA GLU A 365 9.10 13.27 5.30
C GLU A 365 8.23 13.36 6.57
N ARG A 366 8.66 14.15 7.58
CA ARG A 366 7.86 14.42 8.78
C ARG A 366 6.57 15.19 8.53
N ARG A 367 6.45 15.91 7.40
CA ARG A 367 5.17 16.49 6.99
C ARG A 367 4.31 15.47 6.26
N LEU A 368 4.86 14.53 5.50
CA LEU A 368 4.02 13.50 4.88
C LEU A 368 3.52 12.46 5.89
N SER A 369 4.35 12.05 6.86
CA SER A 369 4.05 11.02 7.89
C SER A 369 3.27 11.52 9.11
N GLY A 370 2.54 12.63 8.98
CA GLY A 370 1.66 13.16 10.03
C GLY A 370 0.30 13.58 9.46
N TRP A 371 0.01 13.18 8.23
CA TRP A 371 -1.17 13.58 7.45
C TRP A 371 -1.61 12.43 6.54
N LEU A 372 -0.66 11.87 5.78
CA LEU A 372 -0.73 10.44 5.46
C LEU A 372 -0.41 9.64 6.70
#